data_AF-A0A7S0QP16-F1
#
_entry.id   AF-A0A7S0QP16-F1
#
_cell.length_a   1.000
_cell.length_b   1.000
_cell.length_c   1.000
_cell.angle_alpha   90.00
_cell.angle_beta   90.00
_cell.angle_gamma   90.00
#
_symmetry.space_group_name_H-M   'P 1'
#
loop_
_entity.id
_entity.type
_entity.pdbx_description
1 polymer ?
#
loop_
_entity_poly.entity_id
_entity_poly.type
_entity_poly.pdbx_seq_one_letter_code
_entity_poly.pdbx_strand_id
1 'polypeptide(L)'
;RKTGRASPVQRLNALAYADGAVYANVWQSDRIAVIDPANGAVKRYVDLSGLHDVEADGWLHRFDKSDCCLNGVAALPGRPGELLVTGKMWPLAYEIRIVEGGGGGGGEAE
;
A
#
# COMPACT_ATOMS: atom_id res chain seq x y z
N ARG A 1 24.56 -22.44 -6.15
CA ARG A 1 23.92 -21.14 -5.87
C ARG A 1 22.49 -21.24 -6.38
N LYS A 2 21.47 -21.23 -5.51
CA LYS A 2 20.06 -21.19 -5.97
C LYS A 2 19.78 -19.76 -6.41
N THR A 3 19.67 -19.52 -7.70
CA THR A 3 19.06 -18.30 -8.25
C THR A 3 17.57 -18.36 -7.88
N GLY A 4 17.21 -17.86 -6.71
CA GLY A 4 15.83 -17.82 -6.26
C GLY A 4 15.02 -16.98 -7.23
N ARG A 5 14.10 -17.61 -7.97
CA ARG A 5 13.10 -16.91 -8.78
C ARG A 5 12.35 -15.97 -7.82
N ALA A 6 12.24 -14.69 -8.14
CA ALA A 6 11.46 -13.76 -7.34
C ALA A 6 10.05 -14.35 -7.11
N SER A 7 9.60 -14.38 -5.87
CA SER A 7 8.28 -14.90 -5.54
C SER A 7 7.21 -13.93 -6.03
N PRO A 8 6.16 -14.40 -6.72
CA PRO A 8 5.06 -13.53 -7.12
C PRO A 8 4.43 -12.84 -5.92
N VAL A 9 4.12 -11.55 -6.04
CA VAL A 9 3.28 -10.86 -5.06
C VAL A 9 1.85 -11.35 -5.24
N GLN A 10 1.30 -11.96 -4.20
CA GLN A 10 -0.08 -12.42 -4.19
C GLN A 10 -1.01 -11.31 -3.72
N ARG A 11 -2.31 -11.43 -3.99
CA ARG A 11 -3.36 -10.56 -3.45
C ARG A 11 -3.22 -9.07 -3.83
N LEU A 12 -2.65 -8.78 -5.00
CA LEU A 12 -2.76 -7.45 -5.58
C LEU A 12 -4.25 -7.10 -5.77
N ASN A 13 -4.65 -5.91 -5.34
CA ASN A 13 -6.04 -5.47 -5.40
C ASN A 13 -6.14 -4.12 -6.13
N ALA A 14 -6.65 -3.06 -5.50
CA ALA A 14 -6.79 -1.75 -6.15
C ALA A 14 -5.46 -1.24 -6.73
N LEU A 15 -5.52 -0.67 -7.94
CA LEU A 15 -4.38 -0.22 -8.74
C LEU A 15 -4.51 1.26 -9.12
N ALA A 16 -3.38 1.97 -9.12
CA ALA A 16 -3.25 3.28 -9.76
C ALA A 16 -1.97 3.31 -10.60
N TYR A 17 -2.01 3.98 -11.75
CA TYR A 17 -0.82 4.24 -12.58
C TYR A 17 -0.45 5.72 -12.51
N ALA A 18 0.77 6.01 -12.07
CA ALA A 18 1.31 7.36 -12.04
C ALA A 18 2.83 7.33 -11.94
N ASP A 19 3.49 8.42 -12.33
CA ASP A 19 4.95 8.58 -12.22
C ASP A 19 5.76 7.41 -12.81
N GLY A 20 5.23 6.78 -13.87
CA GLY A 20 5.86 5.62 -14.51
C GLY A 20 5.85 4.34 -13.68
N ALA A 21 4.97 4.23 -12.67
CA ALA A 21 4.82 3.06 -11.81
C ALA A 21 3.35 2.67 -11.63
N VAL A 22 3.13 1.39 -11.33
CA VAL A 22 1.84 0.88 -10.84
C VAL A 22 1.89 0.82 -9.32
N TYR A 23 0.99 1.52 -8.65
CA TYR A 23 0.75 1.43 -7.22
C TYR A 23 -0.37 0.43 -6.98
N ALA A 24 -0.11 -0.62 -6.19
CA ALA A 24 -1.07 -1.67 -5.94
C ALA A 24 -1.23 -1.93 -4.44
N ASN A 25 -2.46 -1.85 -3.92
CA ASN A 25 -2.74 -2.37 -2.59
C ASN A 25 -2.49 -3.88 -2.56
N VAL A 26 -1.92 -4.37 -1.45
CA VAL A 26 -1.79 -5.81 -1.18
C VAL A 26 -2.86 -6.18 -0.15
N TRP A 27 -3.91 -6.89 -0.58
CA TRP A 27 -5.06 -7.19 0.25
C TRP A 27 -4.68 -8.02 1.49
N GLN A 28 -5.30 -7.68 2.63
CA GLN A 28 -4.96 -8.14 3.97
C GLN A 28 -3.56 -7.71 4.45
N SER A 29 -3.09 -6.55 4.00
CA SER A 29 -1.92 -5.87 4.56
C SER A 29 -2.08 -4.35 4.43
N ASP A 30 -1.30 -3.61 5.20
CA ASP A 30 -1.25 -2.15 5.14
C ASP A 30 -0.20 -1.65 4.14
N ARG A 31 0.01 -2.38 3.03
CA ARG A 31 1.07 -2.08 2.07
C ARG A 31 0.54 -1.72 0.69
N ILE A 32 1.24 -0.78 0.07
CA ILE A 32 1.16 -0.53 -1.37
C ILE A 32 2.48 -0.99 -2.02
N ALA A 33 2.39 -1.91 -2.98
CA ALA A 33 3.50 -2.28 -3.84
C ALA A 33 3.67 -1.23 -4.95
N VAL A 34 4.89 -0.71 -5.12
CA VAL A 34 5.26 0.14 -6.26
C VAL A 34 5.93 -0.74 -7.31
N ILE A 35 5.26 -0.97 -8.42
CA ILE A 35 5.62 -1.99 -9.42
C ILE A 35 6.08 -1.31 -10.70
N ASP A 36 7.18 -1.80 -11.25
CA ASP A 36 7.62 -1.44 -12.59
C ASP A 36 6.70 -2.09 -13.64
N PRO A 37 5.97 -1.31 -14.46
CA PRO A 37 5.07 -1.86 -15.46
C PRO A 37 5.81 -2.60 -16.59
N ALA A 38 7.10 -2.32 -16.82
CA ALA A 38 7.84 -2.91 -17.94
C ALA A 38 8.24 -4.37 -17.68
N ASN A 39 8.45 -4.76 -16.42
CA ASN A 39 8.92 -6.09 -16.06
C ASN A 39 8.20 -6.74 -14.87
N GLY A 40 7.26 -6.04 -14.23
CA GLY A 40 6.49 -6.52 -13.08
C GLY A 40 7.28 -6.57 -11.77
N ALA A 41 8.51 -6.06 -11.73
CA ALA A 41 9.32 -6.04 -10.51
C ALA A 41 8.78 -5.02 -9.51
N VAL A 42 8.68 -5.41 -8.25
CA VAL A 42 8.41 -4.48 -7.15
C VAL A 42 9.65 -3.64 -6.90
N LYS A 43 9.55 -2.32 -7.07
CA LYS A 43 10.61 -1.35 -6.76
C LYS A 43 10.74 -1.13 -5.26
N ARG A 44 9.60 -1.00 -4.56
CA ARG A 44 9.51 -0.85 -3.10
C ARG A 44 8.10 -1.14 -2.60
N TYR A 45 7.96 -1.32 -1.28
CA TYR A 45 6.68 -1.26 -0.59
C TYR A 45 6.57 0.07 0.14
N VAL A 46 5.37 0.66 0.12
CA VAL A 46 4.98 1.76 1.00
C VAL A 46 4.22 1.14 2.16
N ASP A 47 4.68 1.40 3.38
CA ASP A 47 4.05 0.96 4.62
C ASP A 47 3.06 2.04 5.08
N LEU A 48 1.79 1.65 5.24
CA LEU A 48 0.70 2.50 5.72
C LEU A 48 0.14 1.98 7.05
N SER A 49 0.89 1.16 7.77
CA SER A 49 0.52 0.75 9.13
C SER A 49 0.27 1.97 10.01
N GLY A 50 -0.80 1.91 10.79
CA GLY A 50 -1.23 3.02 11.66
C GLY A 50 -1.93 4.17 10.94
N LEU A 51 -2.13 4.14 9.61
CA LEU A 51 -2.83 5.20 8.89
C LEU A 51 -4.30 5.34 9.34
N HIS A 52 -4.97 4.21 9.58
CA HIS A 52 -6.33 4.16 10.08
C HIS A 52 -6.47 3.04 11.11
N ASP A 53 -6.91 3.40 12.31
CA ASP A 53 -7.14 2.45 13.39
C ASP A 53 -8.55 1.84 13.24
N VAL A 54 -8.60 0.70 12.56
CA VAL A 54 -9.85 -0.03 12.28
C VAL A 54 -10.51 -0.54 13.57
N GLU A 55 -9.73 -0.83 14.62
CA GLU A 55 -10.27 -1.34 15.88
C GLU A 55 -10.87 -0.20 16.72
N ALA A 56 -10.27 0.99 16.69
CA ALA A 56 -10.81 2.17 17.35
C ALA A 56 -12.03 2.78 16.63
N ASP A 57 -12.18 2.54 15.32
CA ASP A 57 -13.33 3.03 14.56
C ASP A 57 -14.57 2.16 14.79
N GLY A 58 -15.41 2.56 15.74
CA GLY A 58 -16.66 1.88 16.07
C GLY A 58 -17.67 1.78 14.92
N TRP A 59 -17.54 2.58 13.84
CA TRP A 59 -18.35 2.39 12.63
C TRP A 59 -18.02 1.07 11.93
N LEU A 60 -16.74 0.68 11.93
CA LEU A 60 -16.25 -0.49 11.23
C LEU A 60 -16.62 -1.81 11.92
N HIS A 61 -16.97 -1.78 13.22
CA HIS A 61 -17.42 -2.97 13.97
C HIS A 61 -18.69 -3.61 13.41
N ARG A 62 -19.38 -2.93 12.48
CA ARG A 62 -20.58 -3.43 11.79
C ARG A 62 -20.28 -4.35 10.61
N PHE A 63 -19.02 -4.46 10.20
CA PHE A 63 -18.61 -5.20 9.01
C PHE A 63 -17.55 -6.25 9.37
N ASP A 64 -17.38 -7.24 8.49
CA ASP A 64 -16.34 -8.25 8.65
C ASP A 64 -14.95 -7.63 8.51
N LYS A 65 -14.01 -8.02 9.38
CA LYS A 65 -12.63 -7.48 9.36
C LYS A 65 -11.94 -7.63 8.00
N SER A 66 -12.24 -8.69 7.24
CA SER A 66 -11.71 -8.89 5.89
C SER A 66 -12.21 -7.87 4.86
N ASP A 67 -13.31 -7.20 5.16
CA ASP A 67 -13.91 -6.12 4.38
C ASP A 67 -13.71 -4.74 5.01
N CYS A 68 -12.94 -4.63 6.11
CA CYS A 68 -12.48 -3.37 6.71
C CYS A 68 -10.97 -3.19 6.50
N CYS A 69 -10.51 -3.26 5.25
CA CYS A 69 -9.08 -3.24 4.93
C CYS A 69 -8.70 -2.07 4.02
N LEU A 70 -7.43 -1.70 4.05
CA LEU A 70 -6.81 -0.82 3.06
C LEU A 70 -7.14 -1.32 1.64
N ASN A 71 -7.79 -0.48 0.85
CA ASN A 71 -8.19 -0.76 -0.52
C ASN A 71 -8.73 0.52 -1.16
N GLY A 72 -8.05 0.98 -2.20
CA GLY A 72 -8.34 2.24 -2.85
C GLY A 72 -7.10 3.11 -2.82
N VAL A 73 -6.54 3.32 -4.01
CA VAL A 73 -5.38 4.16 -4.25
C VAL A 73 -5.64 4.95 -5.51
N ALA A 74 -5.38 6.25 -5.46
CA ALA A 74 -5.42 7.14 -6.60
C ALA A 74 -4.21 8.07 -6.54
N ALA A 75 -3.60 8.32 -7.69
CA ALA A 75 -2.57 9.34 -7.79
C ALA A 75 -3.21 10.72 -7.92
N LEU A 76 -2.58 11.72 -7.33
CA LEU A 76 -3.02 13.11 -7.45
C LEU A 76 -2.41 13.75 -8.70
N PRO A 77 -3.22 14.24 -9.66
CA PRO A 77 -2.69 14.82 -10.90
C PRO A 77 -1.74 15.98 -10.65
N GLY A 78 -0.57 15.95 -11.32
CA GLY A 78 0.45 17.00 -11.20
C GLY A 78 1.24 16.98 -9.87
N ARG A 79 1.08 15.94 -9.05
CA ARG A 79 1.68 15.84 -7.71
C ARG A 79 2.42 14.51 -7.53
N PRO A 80 3.63 14.36 -8.12
CA PRO A 80 4.36 13.10 -8.11
C PRO A 80 4.65 12.60 -6.70
N GLY A 81 4.43 11.31 -6.47
CA GLY A 81 4.61 10.67 -5.16
C GLY A 81 3.54 11.00 -4.12
N GLU A 82 2.50 11.75 -4.48
CA GLU A 82 1.34 12.02 -3.62
C GLU A 82 0.12 11.23 -4.06
N LEU A 83 -0.49 10.53 -3.10
CA LEU A 83 -1.58 9.61 -3.34
C LEU A 83 -2.78 9.98 -2.46
N LEU A 84 -3.98 9.76 -2.97
CA LEU A 84 -5.18 9.64 -2.16
C LEU A 84 -5.41 8.15 -1.89
N VAL A 85 -5.49 7.77 -0.62
CA VAL A 85 -5.68 6.38 -0.18
C VAL A 85 -6.88 6.27 0.74
N THR A 86 -7.55 5.12 0.70
CA THR A 86 -8.68 4.81 1.58
C THR A 86 -8.79 3.30 1.77
N GLY A 87 -9.84 2.85 2.43
CA GLY A 87 -10.16 1.46 2.64
C GLY A 87 -11.62 1.15 2.40
N LYS A 88 -11.92 -0.14 2.29
CA LYS A 88 -13.30 -0.59 2.26
C LYS A 88 -14.01 -0.15 3.54
N MET A 89 -15.18 0.47 3.39
CA MET A 89 -16.03 0.99 4.47
C MET A 89 -15.39 2.07 5.35
N TRP A 90 -14.17 2.53 5.06
CA TRP A 90 -13.55 3.63 5.80
C TRP A 90 -14.39 4.89 5.63
N PRO A 91 -14.66 5.64 6.71
CA PRO A 91 -15.38 6.92 6.60
C PRO A 91 -14.50 8.04 6.02
N LEU A 92 -13.19 7.81 5.89
CA LEU A 92 -12.19 8.80 5.51
C LEU A 92 -11.33 8.33 4.31
N ALA A 93 -10.87 9.31 3.54
CA ALA A 93 -9.76 9.17 2.63
C ALA A 93 -8.60 10.07 3.10
N TYR A 94 -7.38 9.60 2.89
CA TYR A 94 -6.16 10.25 3.33
C TYR A 94 -5.33 10.66 2.13
N GLU A 95 -4.92 11.92 2.10
CA GLU A 95 -3.89 12.37 1.18
C GLU A 95 -2.52 12.12 1.83
N ILE A 96 -1.68 11.32 1.18
CA ILE A 96 -0.36 10.94 1.68
C ILE A 96 0.73 11.38 0.70
N ARG A 97 1.93 11.62 1.24
CA ARG A 97 3.14 11.83 0.45
C ARG A 97 4.14 10.71 0.75
N ILE A 98 4.60 10.03 -0.29
CA ILE A 98 5.64 9.01 -0.16
C ILE A 98 6.97 9.72 0.08
N VAL A 99 7.61 9.39 1.20
CA VAL A 99 8.98 9.83 1.51
C VAL A 99 9.94 8.66 1.28
N GLU A 100 11.15 8.95 0.83
CA GLU A 100 12.20 7.94 0.81
C GLU A 100 12.61 7.64 2.25
N GLY A 101 12.40 6.39 2.69
CA GLY A 101 12.98 5.93 3.95
C GLY A 101 14.50 5.97 3.82
N GLY A 102 15.18 6.73 4.68
CA GLY A 102 16.64 6.67 4.77
C GLY A 102 17.07 5.22 4.93
N GLY A 103 17.98 4.75 4.07
CA GLY A 103 18.44 3.37 4.07
C GLY A 103 19.05 2.97 5.41
N GLY A 104 18.24 2.40 6.30
CA GLY A 104 18.67 1.75 7.52
C GLY A 104 18.83 0.26 7.25
N GLY A 105 20.07 -0.17 6.97
CA GLY A 105 20.42 -1.58 7.01
C GLY A 105 20.43 -2.08 8.45
N GLY A 106 19.81 -3.23 8.68
CA GLY A 106 20.13 -4.18 9.75
C GLY A 106 19.84 -3.74 11.20
N GLY A 107 19.06 -4.56 11.90
CA GLY A 107 18.98 -4.53 13.36
C GLY A 107 17.54 -4.51 13.84
N GLU A 108 17.16 -5.62 14.48
CA GLU A 108 16.01 -5.85 15.36
C GLU A 108 15.25 -4.59 15.81
N ALA A 109 13.93 -4.61 15.60
CA ALA A 109 12.99 -3.68 16.22
C ALA A 109 12.54 -4.28 17.56
N GLU A 110 12.73 -3.53 18.65
CA GLU A 110 11.85 -3.61 19.82
C GLU A 110 10.56 -2.84 19.55
#